data_AF-A0A9K3NG68-F1
#
_entry.id   AF-A0A9K3NG68-F1
#
_cell.length_a   1.000
_cell.length_b   1.000
_cell.length_c   1.000
_cell.angle_alpha   90.00
_cell.angle_beta   90.00
_cell.angle_gamma   90.00
#
_symmetry.space_group_name_H-M   'P 1'
#
loop_
_entity.id
_entity.type
_entity.pdbx_description
1 polymer ?
#
loop_
_entity_poly.entity_id
_entity_poly.type
_entity_poly.pdbx_seq_one_letter_code
_entity_poly.pdbx_strand_id
1 'polypeptide(L)'
;MWSGPWESWKDVPNEDKKRLFERFHCYFQWEEKWNGEICSCWERCIAGKIPDLLCRVQDQAKETTRSKNVLVEDDMSVLTDFKPPWIKTETWKQMIEIWNTPEWKVKSKRNKKKSELNQKGANIPSGHKPM
;
A
#
# COMPACT_ATOMS: atom_id res chain seq x y z
N MET A 1 6.38 -3.62 -12.91
CA MET A 1 6.72 -3.62 -11.47
C MET A 1 5.63 -2.85 -10.76
N TRP A 2 5.31 -3.16 -9.51
CA TRP A 2 4.27 -2.47 -8.73
C TRP A 2 4.72 -1.03 -8.47
N SER A 3 4.53 -0.15 -9.45
CA SER A 3 5.07 1.20 -9.39
C SER A 3 4.20 2.14 -10.22
N GLY A 4 3.28 2.79 -9.53
CA GLY A 4 2.56 3.96 -10.00
C GLY A 4 2.11 4.79 -8.81
N PRO A 5 1.86 6.09 -9.00
CA PRO A 5 1.50 7.00 -7.93
C PRO A 5 0.01 6.85 -7.58
N TRP A 6 -0.43 5.62 -7.30
CA TRP A 6 -1.83 5.29 -7.05
C TRP A 6 -2.12 5.35 -5.55
N GLU A 7 -3.13 6.10 -5.15
CA GLU A 7 -3.56 6.17 -3.75
C GLU A 7 -4.39 4.98 -3.31
N SER A 8 -5.09 4.34 -4.25
CA SER A 8 -5.93 3.18 -4.03
C SER A 8 -5.96 2.28 -5.25
N TRP A 9 -6.46 1.06 -5.08
CA TRP A 9 -6.66 0.13 -6.21
C TRP A 9 -7.60 0.67 -7.28
N LYS A 10 -8.52 1.56 -6.92
CA LYS A 10 -9.44 2.19 -7.88
C LYS A 10 -8.71 3.11 -8.84
N ASP A 11 -7.60 3.71 -8.40
CA ASP A 11 -6.82 4.67 -9.18
C ASP A 11 -5.83 3.99 -10.13
N VAL A 12 -5.70 2.66 -10.04
CA VAL A 12 -4.82 1.89 -10.93
C VAL A 12 -5.50 1.74 -12.30
N PRO A 13 -4.87 2.18 -13.40
CA PRO A 13 -5.39 1.98 -14.75
C PRO A 13 -5.63 0.51 -15.06
N ASN A 14 -6.65 0.21 -15.86
CA ASN A 14 -7.00 -1.17 -16.21
C ASN A 14 -5.84 -1.90 -16.92
N GLU A 15 -5.03 -1.19 -17.71
CA GLU A 15 -3.84 -1.73 -18.35
C GLU A 15 -2.80 -2.21 -17.31
N ASP A 16 -2.58 -1.42 -16.25
CA ASP A 16 -1.70 -1.81 -15.16
C ASP A 16 -2.28 -2.96 -14.36
N LYS A 17 -3.59 -2.97 -14.05
CA LYS A 17 -4.27 -4.10 -13.39
C LYS A 17 -4.10 -5.39 -14.20
N LYS A 18 -4.30 -5.32 -15.52
CA LYS A 18 -4.12 -6.44 -16.44
C LYS A 18 -2.68 -6.95 -16.41
N ARG A 19 -1.69 -6.05 -16.53
CA ARG A 19 -0.27 -6.42 -16.47
C ARG A 19 0.13 -7.08 -15.15
N LEU A 20 -0.47 -6.63 -14.05
CA LEU A 20 -0.26 -7.22 -12.72
C LEU A 20 -0.88 -8.61 -12.62
N PHE A 21 -2.06 -8.82 -13.20
CA PHE A 21 -2.71 -10.12 -13.26
C PHE A 21 -1.98 -11.10 -14.20
N GLU A 22 -1.54 -10.65 -15.37
CA GLU A 22 -0.71 -11.45 -16.29
C GLU A 22 0.57 -11.94 -15.61
N ARG A 23 1.20 -11.08 -14.82
CA ARG A 23 2.36 -11.47 -14.02
C ARG A 23 2.01 -12.50 -12.96
N PHE A 24 0.85 -12.39 -12.31
CA PHE A 24 0.37 -13.42 -11.38
C PHE A 24 0.17 -14.77 -12.09
N HIS A 25 -0.38 -14.74 -13.30
CA HIS A 25 -0.53 -15.91 -14.18
C HIS A 25 0.81 -16.53 -14.62
N CYS A 26 1.91 -15.76 -14.67
CA CYS A 26 3.24 -16.34 -14.92
C CYS A 26 3.74 -17.23 -13.76
N TYR A 27 3.25 -17.04 -12.54
CA TYR A 27 3.67 -17.81 -11.37
C TYR A 27 2.70 -18.92 -10.99
N PHE A 28 1.41 -18.73 -11.28
CA PHE A 28 0.34 -19.65 -10.94
C PHE A 28 -0.47 -19.95 -12.19
N GLN A 29 -0.64 -21.24 -12.50
CA GLN A 29 -1.38 -21.68 -13.67
C GLN A 29 -2.70 -22.33 -13.26
N TRP A 30 -3.71 -22.17 -14.10
CA TRP A 30 -5.05 -22.74 -13.92
C TRP A 30 -5.72 -22.98 -15.27
N GLU A 31 -6.81 -23.75 -15.28
CA GLU A 31 -7.64 -23.93 -16.47
C GLU A 31 -8.41 -22.65 -16.82
N GLU A 32 -8.54 -22.33 -18.11
CA GLU A 32 -9.17 -21.10 -18.60
C GLU A 32 -10.59 -20.86 -18.03
N LYS A 33 -11.36 -21.93 -17.81
CA LYS A 33 -12.70 -21.85 -17.22
C LYS A 33 -12.73 -21.17 -15.84
N TRP A 34 -11.63 -21.20 -15.10
CA TRP A 34 -11.50 -20.57 -13.78
C TRP A 34 -10.94 -19.15 -13.83
N ASN A 35 -10.54 -18.66 -15.01
CA ASN A 35 -9.83 -17.39 -15.12
C ASN A 35 -10.66 -16.21 -14.60
N GLY A 36 -11.96 -16.18 -14.85
CA GLY A 36 -12.86 -15.14 -14.34
C GLY A 36 -12.95 -15.12 -12.81
N GLU A 37 -13.13 -16.31 -12.20
CA GLU A 37 -13.24 -16.46 -10.75
C GLU A 37 -11.91 -16.11 -10.06
N ILE A 38 -10.80 -16.61 -10.61
CA ILE A 38 -9.46 -16.35 -10.06
C ILE A 38 -9.09 -14.87 -10.21
N CYS A 39 -9.41 -14.24 -11.34
CA CYS A 39 -9.22 -12.80 -11.52
C CYS A 39 -10.00 -12.02 -10.45
N SER A 40 -11.29 -12.34 -10.26
CA SER A 40 -12.15 -11.68 -9.27
C SER A 40 -11.63 -11.83 -7.83
N CYS A 41 -11.20 -13.04 -7.45
CA CYS A 41 -10.58 -13.29 -6.14
C CYS A 41 -9.26 -12.52 -5.98
N TRP A 42 -8.40 -12.57 -6.99
CA TRP A 42 -7.12 -11.86 -7.01
C TRP A 42 -7.31 -10.35 -6.88
N GLU A 43 -8.26 -9.76 -7.61
CA GLU A 43 -8.58 -8.34 -7.53
C GLU A 43 -9.02 -7.92 -6.13
N ARG A 44 -9.86 -8.72 -5.46
CA ARG A 44 -10.29 -8.46 -4.08
C ARG A 44 -9.11 -8.53 -3.10
N CYS A 45 -8.23 -9.52 -3.26
CA CYS A 45 -7.04 -9.66 -2.43
C CYS A 45 -6.08 -8.48 -2.62
N ILE A 46 -5.80 -8.11 -3.87
CA ILE A 46 -4.81 -7.08 -4.15
C ILE A 46 -5.31 -5.68 -3.80
N ALA A 47 -6.63 -5.43 -3.90
CA ALA A 47 -7.23 -4.17 -3.52
C ALA A 47 -6.94 -3.78 -2.06
N GLY A 48 -6.88 -4.77 -1.16
CA GLY A 48 -6.48 -4.56 0.23
C GLY A 48 -4.97 -4.45 0.42
N LYS A 49 -4.18 -5.23 -0.34
CA LYS A 49 -2.72 -5.32 -0.15
C LYS A 49 -1.94 -4.10 -0.63
N ILE A 50 -2.42 -3.40 -1.67
CA ILE A 50 -1.68 -2.26 -2.25
C ILE A 50 -1.54 -1.09 -1.28
N PRO A 51 -2.61 -0.59 -0.64
CA PRO A 51 -2.47 0.46 0.35
C PRO A 51 -1.50 0.08 1.48
N ASP A 52 -1.59 -1.16 1.97
CA ASP A 52 -0.67 -1.67 3.01
C ASP A 52 0.78 -1.71 2.54
N LEU A 53 1.03 -2.15 1.30
CA LEU A 53 2.37 -2.16 0.71
C LEU A 53 2.95 -0.75 0.60
N LEU A 54 2.16 0.21 0.12
CA LEU A 54 2.58 1.60 0.00
C LEU A 54 2.89 2.25 1.36
N CYS A 55 2.07 1.96 2.37
CA CYS A 55 2.35 2.38 3.75
C CYS A 55 3.69 1.82 4.25
N ARG A 56 3.93 0.51 4.08
CA ARG A 56 5.20 -0.12 4.50
C ARG A 56 6.41 0.46 3.80
N VAL A 57 6.28 0.76 2.50
CA VAL A 57 7.35 1.42 1.74
C VAL A 57 7.64 2.81 2.30
N GLN A 58 6.61 3.57 2.62
CA GLN A 58 6.76 4.89 3.22
C GLN A 58 7.42 4.80 4.61
N ASP A 59 7.01 3.83 5.44
CA ASP A 59 7.60 3.62 6.77
C ASP A 59 9.07 3.20 6.68
N GLN A 60 9.41 2.32 5.73
CA GLN A 60 10.80 1.92 5.48
C GLN A 60 11.67 3.10 5.02
N ALA A 61 11.13 3.97 4.15
CA ALA A 61 11.85 5.18 3.73
C ALA A 61 12.10 6.10 4.94
N LYS A 62 11.07 6.36 5.77
CA LYS A 62 11.17 7.17 6.99
C LYS A 62 12.18 6.61 7.99
N GLU A 63 12.19 5.29 8.21
CA GLU A 63 13.14 4.63 9.10
C GLU A 63 14.58 4.78 8.61
N THR A 64 14.79 4.66 7.29
CA THR A 64 16.11 4.86 6.67
C THR A 64 16.59 6.31 6.83
N THR A 65 15.69 7.28 6.72
CA THR A 65 15.98 8.71 6.94
C THR A 65 16.33 9.01 8.41
N ARG A 66 15.59 8.43 9.36
CA ARG A 66 15.88 8.52 10.80
C ARG A 66 17.23 7.91 11.16
N SER A 67 17.57 6.77 10.56
CA SER A 67 18.88 6.12 10.76
C SER A 67 20.05 6.99 10.28
N LYS A 68 19.79 7.94 9.38
CA LYS A 68 20.77 8.95 8.92
C LYS A 68 20.66 10.30 9.65
N ASN A 69 19.95 10.37 10.78
CA ASN A 69 19.73 11.58 11.59
C ASN A 69 19.03 12.74 10.86
N VAL A 70 18.25 12.46 9.82
CA VAL A 70 17.41 13.48 9.17
C VAL A 70 16.01 13.42 9.77
N LEU A 71 15.54 14.54 10.35
CA LEU A 71 14.20 14.68 10.90
C LEU A 71 13.17 14.74 9.77
N VAL A 72 12.26 13.76 9.74
CA VAL A 72 11.08 13.77 8.86
C VAL A 72 9.90 14.27 9.69
N GLU A 73 9.66 15.58 9.71
CA GLU A 73 8.53 16.16 10.45
C GLU A 73 7.22 16.05 9.64
N ASP A 74 7.04 16.92 8.62
CA ASP A 74 5.82 16.99 7.82
C ASP A 74 6.09 16.98 6.30
N ASP A 75 7.29 17.38 5.87
CA ASP A 75 7.69 17.35 4.47
C ASP A 75 8.27 15.98 4.08
N MET A 76 7.59 15.27 3.18
CA MET A 76 8.03 13.98 2.65
C MET A 76 9.07 14.13 1.53
N SER A 77 9.41 15.36 1.11
CA SER A 77 10.42 15.60 0.06
C SER A 77 11.81 15.09 0.45
N VAL A 78 12.09 15.02 1.76
CA VAL A 78 13.31 14.41 2.32
C VAL A 78 13.45 12.92 2.00
N LEU A 79 12.37 12.25 1.57
CA LEU A 79 12.37 10.83 1.20
C LEU A 79 12.84 10.59 -0.25
N THR A 80 13.07 11.65 -1.04
CA THR A 80 13.40 11.52 -2.47
C THR A 80 14.64 10.66 -2.73
N ASP A 81 15.64 10.75 -1.85
CA ASP A 81 16.89 9.98 -1.92
C ASP A 81 16.79 8.57 -1.29
N PHE A 82 15.67 8.26 -0.64
CA PHE A 82 15.44 7.02 0.11
C PHE A 82 14.48 6.07 -0.61
N LYS A 83 14.58 6.01 -1.94
CA LYS A 83 13.71 5.16 -2.74
C LYS A 83 14.08 3.67 -2.62
N PRO A 84 13.10 2.76 -2.63
CA PRO A 84 13.37 1.33 -2.80
C PRO A 84 14.05 1.03 -4.16
N PRO A 85 14.90 -0.01 -4.24
CA PRO A 85 15.62 -0.35 -5.46
C PRO A 85 14.68 -0.72 -6.63
N TRP A 86 13.49 -1.20 -6.31
CA TRP A 86 12.49 -1.65 -7.27
C TRP A 86 11.52 -0.56 -7.75
N ILE A 87 11.56 0.67 -7.21
CA ILE A 87 10.74 1.79 -7.69
C ILE A 87 11.59 2.68 -8.61
N LYS A 88 11.06 3.02 -9.78
CA LYS A 88 11.69 4.01 -10.68
C LYS A 88 11.70 5.38 -10.01
N THR A 89 12.78 6.14 -10.20
CA THR A 89 12.95 7.45 -9.57
C THR A 89 11.81 8.42 -9.90
N GLU A 90 11.34 8.43 -11.14
CA GLU A 90 10.22 9.30 -11.58
C GLU A 90 8.92 8.96 -10.85
N THR A 91 8.59 7.67 -10.78
CA THR A 91 7.41 7.20 -10.04
C THR A 91 7.52 7.52 -8.55
N TRP A 92 8.71 7.36 -7.97
CA TRP A 92 8.93 7.69 -6.56
C TRP A 92 8.71 9.18 -6.27
N LYS A 93 9.18 10.07 -7.13
CA LYS A 93 8.95 11.52 -7.02
C LYS A 93 7.46 11.86 -7.09
N GLN A 94 6.73 11.28 -8.04
CA GLN A 94 5.28 11.47 -8.15
C GLN A 94 4.54 10.97 -6.91
N MET A 95 4.95 9.84 -6.34
CA MET A 95 4.37 9.32 -5.09
C MET A 95 4.58 10.30 -3.92
N ILE A 96 5.79 10.86 -3.79
CA ILE A 96 6.10 11.86 -2.76
C ILE A 96 5.27 13.13 -2.93
N GLU A 97 5.12 13.61 -4.16
CA GLU A 97 4.30 14.78 -4.48
C GLU A 97 2.85 14.58 -4.01
N ILE A 98 2.24 13.43 -4.32
CA ILE A 98 0.90 13.08 -3.86
C ILE A 98 0.84 13.02 -2.33
N TRP A 99 1.82 12.39 -1.68
CA TRP A 99 1.85 12.27 -0.22
C TRP A 99 2.02 13.62 0.50
N ASN A 100 2.63 14.60 -0.17
CA ASN A 100 2.80 15.94 0.35
C ASN A 100 1.54 16.80 0.22
N THR A 101 0.55 16.38 -0.57
CA THR A 101 -0.72 17.11 -0.66
C THR A 101 -1.45 17.15 0.69
N PRO A 102 -2.09 18.27 1.06
CA PRO A 102 -2.84 18.39 2.31
C PRO A 102 -3.96 17.35 2.42
N GLU A 103 -4.61 17.06 1.30
CA GLU A 103 -5.71 16.11 1.18
C GLU A 103 -5.27 14.70 1.59
N TRP A 104 -4.11 14.27 1.07
CA TRP A 104 -3.53 12.98 1.41
C TRP A 104 -3.11 12.92 2.88
N LYS A 105 -2.49 13.98 3.42
CA LYS A 105 -2.08 14.03 4.84
C LYS A 105 -3.28 13.88 5.78
N VAL A 106 -4.41 14.53 5.48
CA VAL A 106 -5.66 14.39 6.25
C VAL A 106 -6.22 12.97 6.16
N LYS A 107 -6.28 12.40 4.95
CA LYS A 107 -6.76 11.03 4.69
C LYS A 107 -5.90 9.98 5.40
N SER A 108 -4.58 10.13 5.35
CA SER A 108 -3.59 9.27 6.00
C SER A 108 -3.74 9.29 7.53
N LYS A 109 -3.82 10.47 8.15
CA LYS A 109 -4.07 10.63 9.60
C LYS A 109 -5.38 9.95 10.02
N ARG A 110 -6.45 10.11 9.24
CA ARG A 110 -7.75 9.48 9.50
C ARG A 110 -7.67 7.94 9.43
N ASN A 111 -6.96 7.40 8.44
CA ASN A 111 -6.82 5.96 8.27
C ASN A 111 -5.95 5.34 9.37
N LYS A 112 -4.86 6.00 9.77
CA LYS A 112 -4.02 5.56 10.89
C LYS A 112 -4.85 5.41 12.18
N LYS A 113 -5.64 6.43 12.53
CA LYS A 113 -6.53 6.39 13.69
C LYS A 113 -7.54 5.24 13.64
N LYS A 114 -8.10 4.94 12.46
CA LYS A 114 -9.02 3.79 12.28
C LYS A 114 -8.30 2.44 12.47
N SER A 115 -7.07 2.30 11.98
CA SER A 115 -6.30 1.06 12.15
C SER A 115 -5.95 0.78 13.61
N GLU A 116 -5.55 1.81 14.36
CA GLU A 116 -5.25 1.71 15.80
C GLU A 116 -6.49 1.35 16.62
N LEU A 117 -7.67 1.86 16.25
CA LEU A 117 -8.95 1.51 16.87
C LEU A 117 -9.34 0.05 16.58
N ASN A 118 -9.16 -0.43 15.35
CA ASN A 118 -9.46 -1.82 14.99
C ASN A 118 -8.52 -2.82 15.70
N GLN A 119 -7.25 -2.48 15.90
CA GLN A 119 -6.32 -3.30 16.68
C GLN A 119 -6.67 -3.35 18.17
N LYS A 120 -7.16 -2.25 18.75
CA LYS A 120 -7.65 -2.21 20.14
C LYS A 120 -8.95 -3.00 20.32
N GLY A 121 -9.85 -2.98 19.34
CA GLY A 121 -11.09 -3.77 19.36
C GLY A 121 -10.87 -5.28 19.23
N ALA A 122 -9.82 -5.71 18.54
CA ALA A 122 -9.45 -7.12 18.41
C ALA A 122 -8.83 -7.73 19.69
N ASN A 123 -8.41 -6.89 20.65
CA ASN A 123 -7.76 -7.31 21.90
C ASN A 123 -8.71 -7.34 23.12
N ILE A 124 -10.03 -7.25 22.92
CA ILE A 124 -10.99 -7.47 24.01
C ILE A 124 -11.12 -9.00 24.21
N PRO A 125 -10.74 -9.57 25.37
CA PRO A 125 -10.95 -10.99 25.62
C PRO A 125 -12.46 -11.25 25.62
N SER A 126 -12.91 -12.17 24.77
CA SER A 126 -14.27 -12.70 24.84
C SER A 126 -14.47 -13.28 26.22
N GLY A 127 -15.22 -12.58 27.07
CA GLY A 127 -15.57 -13.02 28.40
C GLY A 127 -16.31 -14.35 28.31
N HIS A 128 -15.64 -15.45 28.66
CA HIS A 128 -16.31 -16.70 28.99
C HIS A 128 -17.32 -16.44 30.10
N LYS A 129 -18.60 -16.59 29.78
CA LYS A 129 -19.66 -16.80 30.77
C LYS A 129 -19.56 -18.25 31.23
N PRO A 130 -19.28 -18.55 32.51
CA PRO A 130 -19.47 -19.89 33.02
C PRO A 130 -20.97 -20.20 33.11
N MET A 131 -21.28 -21.48 32.93
CA MET A 131 -22.61 -22.08 32.97
C MET A 131 -23.26 -21.95 34.34
#